data_AF-A0A3N1WLF9-F1
#
_entry.id   AF-A0A3N1WLF9-F1
#
_cell.length_a   1.000
_cell.length_b   1.000
_cell.length_c   1.000
_cell.angle_alpha   90.00
_cell.angle_beta   90.00
_cell.angle_gamma   90.00
#
_symmetry.space_group_name_H-M   'P 1'
#
loop_
_entity.id
_entity.type
_entity.pdbx_description
1 polymer ?
#
loop_
_entity_poly.entity_id
_entity_poly.type
_entity_poly.pdbx_seq_one_letter_code
_entity_poly.pdbx_strand_id
1 'polypeptide(L)'
;MLRMKVEEGDVILVKRLDCLGRDTADMIQLIKQFDAQGMAVRFIDNGISTDGVMGKMVVTILSAIALGERQRILERTNEGR
;
A
#
# COMPACT_ATOMS: atom_id res chain seq x y z
N MET A 1 11.93 -6.33 11.26
CA MET A 1 12.45 -7.72 11.19
C MET A 1 11.96 -8.53 9.98
N LEU A 2 10.89 -8.18 9.26
CA LEU A 2 10.44 -8.97 8.09
C LEU A 2 11.33 -8.82 6.85
N ARG A 3 11.93 -7.64 6.61
CA ARG A 3 12.70 -7.32 5.38
C ARG A 3 13.97 -8.15 5.12
N MET A 4 14.45 -8.92 6.08
CA MET A 4 15.74 -9.65 5.97
C MET A 4 15.62 -11.08 5.43
N LYS A 5 14.40 -11.58 5.14
CA LYS A 5 14.17 -13.00 4.81
C LYS A 5 13.29 -13.26 3.59
N VAL A 6 12.90 -12.22 2.87
CA VAL A 6 11.91 -12.34 1.79
C VAL A 6 12.63 -12.17 0.46
N GLU A 7 12.38 -13.12 -0.45
CA GLU A 7 13.01 -13.21 -1.77
C GLU A 7 11.99 -12.94 -2.89
N GLU A 8 12.49 -12.79 -4.12
CA GLU A 8 11.64 -12.62 -5.31
C GLU A 8 10.66 -13.80 -5.44
N GLY A 9 9.39 -13.50 -5.71
CA GLY A 9 8.33 -14.51 -5.79
C GLY A 9 7.62 -14.83 -4.46
N ASP A 10 8.10 -14.29 -3.33
CA ASP A 10 7.42 -14.47 -2.05
C ASP A 10 6.11 -13.68 -1.93
N VAL A 11 5.19 -14.25 -1.15
CA VAL A 11 3.89 -13.62 -0.84
C VAL A 11 3.82 -13.27 0.65
N ILE A 12 3.68 -11.98 0.94
CA ILE A 12 3.45 -11.46 2.29
C ILE A 12 1.97 -11.57 2.62
N LEU A 13 1.63 -12.32 3.66
CA LEU A 13 0.27 -12.37 4.21
C LEU A 13 0.09 -11.32 5.30
N VAL A 14 -0.93 -10.48 5.13
CA VAL A 14 -1.28 -9.42 6.08
C VAL A 14 -2.73 -9.59 6.49
N LYS A 15 -3.04 -9.45 7.77
CA LYS A 15 -4.41 -9.65 8.26
C LYS A 15 -5.39 -8.62 7.63
N ARG A 16 -5.02 -7.34 7.66
CA ARG A 16 -5.81 -6.21 7.13
C ARG A 16 -4.91 -5.11 6.57
N LEU A 17 -5.51 -4.22 5.77
CA LEU A 17 -4.82 -3.09 5.12
C LEU A 17 -4.15 -2.15 6.13
N ASP A 18 -4.87 -1.81 7.22
CA ASP A 18 -4.43 -0.90 8.30
C ASP A 18 -3.23 -1.41 9.10
N CYS A 19 -2.87 -2.69 8.97
CA CYS A 19 -1.79 -3.31 9.73
C CYS A 19 -0.44 -3.31 9.00
N LEU A 20 -0.40 -2.89 7.73
CA LEU A 20 0.82 -2.97 6.91
C LEU A 20 1.77 -1.78 7.11
N GLY A 21 1.23 -0.58 7.31
CA GLY A 21 1.99 0.65 7.47
C GLY A 21 1.45 1.51 8.61
N ARG A 22 2.21 2.54 8.99
CA ARG A 22 1.85 3.47 10.07
C ARG A 22 0.72 4.43 9.68
N ASP A 23 0.62 4.70 8.39
CA ASP A 23 -0.39 5.52 7.73
C ASP A 23 -0.57 5.06 6.28
N THR A 24 -1.53 5.66 5.56
CA THR A 24 -1.83 5.32 4.17
C THR A 24 -0.61 5.49 3.24
N ALA A 25 0.21 6.50 3.47
CA ALA A 25 1.37 6.79 2.62
C ALA A 25 2.49 5.78 2.83
N ASP A 26 2.79 5.45 4.09
CA ASP A 26 3.76 4.41 4.48
C ASP A 26 3.34 3.05 3.92
N MET A 27 2.05 2.71 4.03
CA MET A 27 1.49 1.48 3.46
C MET A 27 1.69 1.40 1.94
N ILE A 28 1.36 2.46 1.19
CA ILE A 28 1.53 2.47 -0.27
C ILE A 28 3.00 2.39 -0.66
N GLN A 29 3.87 3.06 0.09
CA GLN A 29 5.30 2.99 -0.13
C GLN A 29 5.83 1.57 0.09
N LEU A 30 5.36 0.87 1.13
CA LEU A 30 5.71 -0.53 1.39
C LEU A 30 5.25 -1.44 0.25
N ILE A 31 4.01 -1.30 -0.21
CA ILE A 31 3.48 -2.11 -1.32
C ILE A 31 4.30 -1.90 -2.59
N LYS A 32 4.64 -0.65 -2.94
CA LYS A 32 5.50 -0.35 -4.09
C LYS A 32 6.90 -0.93 -3.96
N GLN A 33 7.46 -0.96 -2.75
CA GLN A 33 8.77 -1.55 -2.50
C GLN A 33 8.73 -3.07 -2.68
N PHE A 34 7.70 -3.74 -2.19
CA PHE A 34 7.53 -5.18 -2.38
C PHE A 34 7.30 -5.54 -3.85
N ASP A 35 6.46 -4.77 -4.57
CA ASP A 35 6.24 -4.96 -6.01
C ASP A 35 7.55 -4.79 -6.82
N ALA A 36 8.37 -3.79 -6.48
CA ALA A 36 9.69 -3.60 -7.11
C ALA A 36 10.69 -4.72 -6.80
N GLN A 37 10.47 -5.50 -5.74
CA GLN A 37 11.24 -6.68 -5.37
C GLN A 37 10.66 -7.98 -5.97
N GLY A 38 9.62 -7.88 -6.81
CA GLY A 38 8.94 -9.03 -7.41
C GLY A 38 8.12 -9.83 -6.38
N MET A 39 7.69 -9.17 -5.31
CA MET A 39 6.91 -9.79 -4.25
C MET A 39 5.45 -9.32 -4.27
N ALA A 40 4.56 -10.18 -3.79
CA ALA A 40 3.14 -9.85 -3.66
C ALA A 40 2.72 -9.70 -2.19
N VAL A 41 1.71 -8.88 -1.94
CA VAL A 41 1.05 -8.74 -0.64
C VAL A 41 -0.39 -9.22 -0.80
N ARG A 42 -0.82 -10.12 0.09
CA ARG A 42 -2.20 -10.60 0.15
C ARG A 42 -2.81 -10.29 1.51
N PHE A 43 -3.95 -9.62 1.47
CA PHE A 43 -4.73 -9.25 2.64
C PHE A 43 -5.80 -10.31 2.92
N ILE A 44 -5.78 -10.88 4.12
CA ILE A 44 -6.62 -12.00 4.51
C ILE A 44 -8.09 -11.60 4.59
N ASP A 45 -8.41 -10.50 5.27
CA ASP A 45 -9.80 -10.14 5.58
C ASP A 45 -10.58 -9.66 4.36
N ASN A 46 -9.89 -9.06 3.39
CA ASN A 46 -10.50 -8.38 2.25
C ASN A 46 -10.36 -9.18 0.95
N GLY A 47 -9.56 -10.26 0.95
CA GLY A 47 -9.20 -11.02 -0.25
C GLY A 47 -8.39 -10.23 -1.29
N ILE A 48 -7.89 -9.05 -0.92
CA ILE A 48 -7.13 -8.16 -1.81
C ILE A 48 -5.72 -8.74 -1.99
N SER A 49 -5.25 -8.80 -3.23
CA SER A 49 -3.90 -9.22 -3.58
C SER A 49 -3.25 -8.16 -4.46
N THR A 50 -1.95 -7.92 -4.26
CA THR A 50 -1.14 -7.06 -5.15
C THR A 50 -0.51 -7.85 -6.30
N ASP A 51 -0.83 -9.13 -6.41
CA ASP A 51 -0.39 -10.00 -7.51
C ASP A 51 -1.19 -9.76 -8.81
N GLY A 52 -0.51 -9.89 -9.94
CA GLY A 52 -1.08 -9.83 -11.28
C GLY A 52 -1.70 -8.47 -11.67
N VAL A 53 -2.51 -8.49 -12.72
CA VAL A 53 -3.14 -7.27 -13.28
C VAL A 53 -4.09 -6.61 -12.28
N MET A 54 -4.84 -7.43 -11.52
CA MET A 54 -5.75 -6.94 -10.47
C MET A 54 -4.99 -6.22 -9.36
N GLY A 55 -3.81 -6.74 -8.99
CA GLY A 55 -2.95 -6.13 -7.99
C GLY A 55 -2.44 -4.75 -8.37
N LYS A 56 -2.01 -4.57 -9.63
CA LYS A 56 -1.63 -3.24 -10.14
C LYS A 56 -2.79 -2.24 -10.03
N MET A 57 -4.00 -2.67 -10.38
CA MET A 57 -5.20 -1.82 -10.26
C MET A 57 -5.46 -1.40 -8.80
N VAL A 58 -5.36 -2.34 -7.86
CA VAL A 58 -5.51 -2.05 -6.41
C VAL A 58 -4.46 -1.02 -5.97
N VAL A 59 -3.20 -1.19 -6.34
CA VAL A 59 -2.12 -0.25 -6.01
C VAL A 59 -2.39 1.14 -6.57
N THR A 60 -2.88 1.23 -7.82
CA THR A 60 -3.26 2.50 -8.44
C THR A 60 -4.41 3.18 -7.70
N ILE A 61 -5.46 2.44 -7.35
CA ILE A 61 -6.62 2.98 -6.61
C ILE A 61 -6.18 3.51 -5.24
N LEU A 62 -5.41 2.72 -4.49
CA LEU A 62 -4.90 3.13 -3.17
C LEU A 62 -4.00 4.37 -3.30
N SER A 63 -3.14 4.42 -4.33
CA SER A 63 -2.31 5.60 -4.62
C SER A 63 -3.15 6.85 -4.90
N ALA A 64 -4.24 6.73 -5.65
CA ALA A 64 -5.15 7.84 -5.93
C ALA A 64 -5.87 8.34 -4.67
N ILE A 65 -6.32 7.43 -3.81
CA ILE A 65 -6.95 7.77 -2.52
C ILE A 65 -5.97 8.56 -1.64
N ALA A 66 -4.74 8.07 -1.47
CA ALA A 66 -3.75 8.76 -0.65
C ALA A 66 -3.35 10.14 -1.20
N LEU A 67 -3.31 10.29 -2.54
CA LEU A 67 -3.10 11.59 -3.16
C LEU A 67 -4.25 12.55 -2.81
N GLY A 68 -5.49 12.09 -2.91
CA GLY A 68 -6.68 12.87 -2.55
C GLY A 68 -6.70 13.28 -1.08
N GLU A 69 -6.38 12.37 -0.15
CA GLU A 69 -6.27 12.68 1.28
C GLU A 69 -5.21 13.76 1.55
N ARG A 70 -4.03 13.63 0.92
CA ARG A 70 -2.96 14.62 1.05
C ARG A 70 -3.38 15.99 0.53
N GLN A 71 -4.04 16.04 -0.62
CA GLN A 71 -4.50 17.28 -1.24
C GLN A 71 -5.56 17.97 -0.36
N ARG A 72 -6.49 17.19 0.20
CA ARG A 72 -7.51 17.69 1.13
C ARG A 72 -6.92 18.28 2.42
N ILE A 73 -5.84 17.71 2.94
CA ILE A 73 -5.12 18.26 4.10
C ILE A 73 -4.49 19.62 3.75
N LEU A 74 -3.89 19.74 2.56
CA LEU A 74 -3.27 20.98 2.10
C LEU A 74 -4.30 22.08 1.86
N GLU A 75 -5.45 21.76 1.26
CA GLU A 75 -6.56 22.70 1.06
C GLU A 75 -7.01 23.31 2.39
N ARG A 76 -7.28 22.48 3.41
CA ARG A 76 -7.66 22.95 4.75
C ARG A 76 -6.60 23.79 5.44
N THR A 77 -5.32 23.50 5.18
CA THR A 77 -4.21 24.27 5.76
C THR A 77 -4.10 25.65 5.12
N ASN A 78 -4.39 25.75 3.82
CA ASN A 78 -4.38 27.01 3.08
C ASN A 78 -5.63 27.88 3.37
N GLU A 79 -6.80 27.28 3.60
CA GLU A 79 -8.02 28.01 3.99
C GLU A 79 -7.90 28.72 5.35
N GLY A 80 -7.05 28.19 6.24
CA GLY A 80 -6.80 28.78 7.56
C GLY A 80 -5.69 29.84 7.59
N ARG A 81 -5.09 30.17 6.43
CA ARG A 81 -4.00 31.15 6.29
C ARG A 81 -4.51 32.43 5.63
#